data_AF-A0A5B9DC16-F1
#
_entry.id   AF-A0A5B9DC16-F1
#
_cell.length_a   1.000
_cell.length_b   1.000
_cell.length_c   1.000
_cell.angle_alpha   90.00
_cell.angle_beta   90.00
_cell.angle_gamma   90.00
#
_symmetry.space_group_name_H-M   'P 1'
#
loop_
_entity.id
_entity.type
_entity.pdbx_description
1 polymer ?
#
loop_
_entity_poly.entity_id
_entity_poly.type
_entity_poly.pdbx_seq_one_letter_code
_entity_poly.pdbx_strand_id
1 'polypeptide(L)'
;MFNLAKKKKNTAGKVDEHYWDSMDLLSDNDREEYYSSKSTSSKATTMKNEALHDEKSEFQGKLRKIFFPEEYKTPQKEEYEPKDYVYIQMKLNIENLPKEFLKELDEFRVSGISIRECDEDCLPIFVKLYNRSFMLGSDPYSPATEEQFRVILKDETTVVLIGSKSGEDVGFIIIDIFSENESDERDIGVIAGLGTDPRWQRQGIGRYLGIASWDYFRKKFNLKELRCEVYEKNLPSYNLIKSLHFEEYGKKSYKF
;
A
#
# COMPACT_ATOMS: atom_id res chain seq x y z
N MET A 1 50.77 -22.98 6.21
CA MET A 1 50.94 -21.68 5.53
C MET A 1 50.02 -21.63 4.32
N PHE A 2 49.11 -20.64 4.27
CA PHE A 2 48.48 -19.96 3.10
C PHE A 2 48.02 -20.78 1.87
N ASN A 3 46.89 -20.53 1.19
CA ASN A 3 45.69 -19.72 1.37
C ASN A 3 44.67 -20.15 0.29
N LEU A 4 43.40 -19.76 0.47
CA LEU A 4 42.22 -20.00 -0.37
C LEU A 4 42.32 -19.43 -1.80
N ALA A 5 41.53 -20.02 -2.72
CA ALA A 5 40.49 -19.30 -3.48
C ALA A 5 39.63 -20.23 -4.35
N LYS A 6 38.45 -20.67 -3.84
CA LYS A 6 37.34 -21.09 -4.70
C LYS A 6 36.48 -19.85 -4.99
N LYS A 7 36.51 -19.40 -6.24
CA LYS A 7 35.69 -18.31 -6.78
C LYS A 7 34.21 -18.72 -6.74
N LYS A 8 33.43 -18.23 -5.77
CA LYS A 8 31.95 -18.28 -5.83
C LYS A 8 31.51 -17.33 -6.94
N LYS A 9 30.84 -17.86 -7.97
CA LYS A 9 30.11 -17.04 -8.94
C LYS A 9 28.92 -16.42 -8.20
N ASN A 10 28.91 -15.10 -8.09
CA ASN A 10 27.71 -14.33 -7.77
C ASN A 10 26.71 -14.52 -8.92
N THR A 11 25.70 -15.35 -8.72
CA THR A 11 24.46 -15.25 -9.50
C THR A 11 23.68 -14.07 -8.93
N ALA A 12 23.92 -12.88 -9.48
CA ALA A 12 22.96 -11.81 -9.39
C ALA A 12 21.60 -12.36 -9.87
N GLY A 13 20.56 -12.24 -9.05
CA GLY A 13 19.22 -12.65 -9.43
C GLY A 13 18.87 -11.98 -10.76
N LYS A 14 18.55 -12.78 -11.77
CA LYS A 14 18.01 -12.25 -13.01
C LYS A 14 16.72 -11.50 -12.65
N VAL A 15 16.63 -10.24 -13.07
CA VAL A 15 15.37 -9.52 -13.10
C VAL A 15 14.46 -10.31 -14.03
N ASP A 16 13.27 -10.65 -13.56
CA ASP A 16 12.27 -11.40 -14.32
C ASP A 16 11.94 -10.63 -15.61
N GLU A 17 12.06 -11.29 -16.76
CA GLU A 17 11.79 -10.68 -18.07
C GLU A 17 10.33 -10.21 -18.17
N HIS A 18 9.42 -10.84 -17.39
CA HIS A 18 8.02 -10.43 -17.29
C HIS A 18 7.77 -9.08 -16.60
N TYR A 19 8.75 -8.50 -15.90
CA TYR A 19 8.60 -7.17 -15.30
C TYR A 19 8.60 -6.06 -16.35
N TRP A 20 9.39 -6.20 -17.41
CA TRP A 20 9.45 -5.22 -18.50
C TRP A 20 8.19 -5.28 -19.38
N ASP A 21 7.69 -6.48 -19.67
CA ASP A 21 6.45 -6.67 -20.43
C ASP A 21 5.23 -6.03 -19.73
N SER A 22 5.21 -5.99 -18.39
CA SER A 22 4.14 -5.33 -17.63
C SER A 22 4.27 -3.79 -17.55
N MET A 23 5.45 -3.23 -17.90
CA MET A 23 5.66 -1.78 -18.00
C MET A 23 5.34 -1.22 -19.40
N ASP A 24 5.34 -2.08 -20.42
CA ASP A 24 4.99 -1.74 -21.80
C ASP A 24 3.47 -1.86 -22.10
N LEU A 25 2.65 -2.19 -21.08
CA LEU A 25 1.18 -2.24 -21.19
C LEU A 25 0.47 -0.90 -20.93
N LEU A 26 1.21 0.21 -20.81
CA LEU A 26 0.61 1.53 -20.93
C LEU A 26 0.88 2.04 -22.34
N SER A 27 -0.18 2.21 -23.12
CA SER A 27 -0.05 2.82 -24.44
C SER A 27 0.49 4.24 -24.29
N ASP A 28 1.24 4.73 -25.27
CA ASP A 28 1.71 6.13 -25.25
C ASP A 28 0.54 7.13 -25.13
N ASN A 29 -0.68 6.73 -25.51
CA ASN A 29 -1.91 7.48 -25.29
C ASN A 29 -2.29 7.62 -23.80
N ASP A 30 -2.10 6.59 -22.97
CA ASP A 30 -2.41 6.66 -21.53
C ASP A 30 -1.46 7.59 -20.78
N ARG A 31 -0.21 7.69 -21.26
CA ARG A 31 0.78 8.66 -20.77
C ARG A 31 0.42 10.08 -21.21
N GLU A 32 0.02 10.28 -22.46
CA GLU A 32 -0.35 11.61 -22.95
C GLU A 32 -1.68 12.14 -22.40
N GLU A 33 -2.68 11.29 -22.16
CA GLU A 33 -3.99 11.70 -21.63
C GLU A 33 -3.88 12.23 -20.18
N TYR A 34 -2.97 11.67 -19.38
CA TYR A 34 -2.64 12.18 -18.04
C TYR A 34 -1.99 13.56 -18.07
N TYR A 35 -1.09 13.84 -19.03
CA TYR A 35 -0.47 15.15 -19.19
C TYR A 35 -1.37 16.18 -19.92
N SER A 36 -2.32 15.72 -20.73
CA SER A 36 -3.20 16.55 -21.58
C SER A 36 -4.45 17.07 -20.86
N SER A 37 -4.91 16.43 -19.78
CA SER A 37 -6.14 16.86 -19.06
C SER A 37 -6.04 18.17 -18.25
N LYS A 38 -4.94 18.91 -18.35
CA LYS A 38 -4.78 20.28 -17.81
C LYS A 38 -5.44 21.36 -18.68
N SER A 39 -6.67 21.14 -19.18
CA SER A 39 -7.52 22.26 -19.62
C SER A 39 -8.98 21.83 -19.81
N THR A 40 -9.74 21.61 -18.75
CA THR A 40 -11.20 21.83 -18.76
C THR A 40 -11.72 22.05 -17.35
N SER A 41 -11.74 23.31 -16.92
CA SER A 41 -12.20 23.80 -15.61
C SER A 41 -13.72 23.68 -15.36
N SER A 42 -14.43 22.85 -16.13
CA SER A 42 -15.89 22.74 -16.07
C SER A 42 -16.34 21.43 -15.39
N LYS A 43 -15.71 20.28 -15.66
CA LYS A 43 -16.10 19.00 -15.03
C LYS A 43 -15.53 18.84 -13.62
N ALA A 44 -14.30 19.29 -13.38
CA ALA A 44 -13.68 19.25 -12.06
C ALA A 44 -14.44 20.07 -11.01
N THR A 45 -15.08 21.17 -11.44
CA THR A 45 -15.89 22.04 -10.55
C THR A 45 -17.22 21.39 -10.20
N THR A 46 -17.84 20.67 -11.14
CA THR A 46 -19.07 19.90 -10.87
C THR A 46 -18.80 18.73 -9.92
N MET A 47 -17.70 17.99 -10.12
CA MET A 47 -17.32 16.86 -9.24
C MET A 47 -16.88 17.32 -7.84
N LYS A 48 -16.31 18.52 -7.71
CA LYS A 48 -15.96 19.13 -6.41
C LYS A 48 -17.20 19.48 -5.58
N ASN A 49 -18.31 19.82 -6.23
CA ASN A 49 -19.58 20.10 -5.57
C ASN A 49 -20.34 18.81 -5.20
N GLU A 50 -20.16 17.73 -5.96
CA GLU A 50 -20.71 16.41 -5.60
C GLU A 50 -19.96 15.77 -4.42
N ALA A 51 -18.64 15.97 -4.32
CA ALA A 51 -17.82 15.49 -3.19
C ALA A 51 -18.07 16.24 -1.86
N LEU A 52 -18.70 17.41 -1.90
CA LEU A 52 -19.10 18.17 -0.70
C LEU A 52 -20.40 17.63 -0.06
N HIS A 53 -21.13 16.74 -0.75
CA HIS A 53 -22.41 16.21 -0.26
C HIS A 53 -22.35 14.79 0.31
N ASP A 54 -21.17 14.17 0.39
CA ASP A 54 -21.01 12.82 0.93
C ASP A 54 -20.35 12.83 2.32
N GLU A 55 -21.01 13.48 3.28
CA GLU A 55 -20.64 13.47 4.71
C GLU A 55 -20.84 12.10 5.38
N LYS A 56 -21.13 11.03 4.61
CA LYS A 56 -21.37 9.67 5.12
C LYS A 56 -20.48 8.59 4.51
N SER A 57 -19.33 8.95 3.94
CA SER A 57 -18.31 7.96 3.56
C SER A 57 -17.41 7.64 4.75
N GLU A 58 -17.78 6.61 5.54
CA GLU A 58 -17.03 6.02 6.67
C GLU A 58 -15.66 5.40 6.29
N PHE A 59 -15.08 5.76 5.15
CA PHE A 59 -13.78 5.25 4.74
C PHE A 59 -12.64 6.06 5.39
N GLN A 60 -12.23 5.67 6.60
CA GLN A 60 -10.96 6.12 7.19
C GLN A 60 -10.18 4.89 7.67
N GLY A 61 -9.10 4.52 6.96
CA GLY A 61 -8.18 3.48 7.44
C GLY A 61 -7.66 3.81 8.85
N LYS A 62 -7.65 2.83 9.75
CA LYS A 62 -7.46 3.05 11.20
C LYS A 62 -6.10 3.62 11.56
N LEU A 63 -5.08 3.34 10.74
CA LEU A 63 -3.76 4.00 10.80
C LEU A 63 -3.84 5.52 10.90
N ARG A 64 -4.79 6.15 10.18
CA ARG A 64 -4.92 7.61 10.18
C ARG A 64 -5.34 8.16 11.55
N LYS A 65 -6.18 7.43 12.31
CA LYS A 65 -6.60 7.84 13.67
C LYS A 65 -5.44 7.88 14.66
N ILE A 66 -4.38 7.12 14.38
CA ILE A 66 -3.21 6.99 15.26
C ILE A 66 -2.18 8.09 15.00
N PHE A 67 -2.00 8.47 13.74
CA PHE A 67 -1.16 9.62 13.40
C PHE A 67 -1.83 10.96 13.72
N PHE A 68 -3.17 10.97 13.84
CA PHE A 68 -3.95 12.19 14.03
C PHE A 68 -5.18 11.97 14.93
N PRO A 69 -5.00 11.78 16.26
CA PRO A 69 -6.10 11.83 17.22
C PRO A 69 -6.88 13.15 17.11
N GLU A 70 -8.21 13.08 17.24
CA GLU A 70 -9.13 14.24 17.19
C GLU A 70 -8.86 15.31 18.27
N GLU A 71 -8.00 15.01 19.25
CA GLU A 71 -7.61 15.89 20.34
C GLU A 71 -6.12 16.28 20.29
N TYR A 72 -5.67 17.01 19.28
CA TYR A 72 -4.36 17.67 19.34
C TYR A 72 -4.44 19.01 20.08
N LYS A 73 -4.01 19.02 21.35
CA LYS A 73 -3.65 20.27 22.07
C LYS A 73 -2.43 20.90 21.38
N THR A 74 -2.59 22.16 21.00
CA THR A 74 -1.71 22.93 20.12
C THR A 74 -0.32 23.16 20.74
N PRO A 75 0.79 22.73 20.12
CA PRO A 75 2.09 23.37 20.30
C PRO A 75 2.21 24.58 19.37
N GLN A 76 3.04 25.55 19.76
CA GLN A 76 3.08 26.92 19.23
C GLN A 76 3.23 27.02 17.70
N LYS A 77 2.50 28.00 17.13
CA LYS A 77 2.33 28.31 15.69
C LYS A 77 3.65 28.61 14.97
N GLU A 78 4.08 27.70 14.12
CA GLU A 78 4.51 28.07 12.77
C GLU A 78 3.24 28.20 11.91
N GLU A 79 3.13 29.22 11.07
CA GLU A 79 2.01 29.36 10.12
C GLU A 79 2.08 28.23 9.08
N TYR A 80 1.44 27.11 9.41
CA TYR A 80 1.23 26.00 8.51
C TYR A 80 0.09 26.34 7.55
N GLU A 81 0.41 26.57 6.28
CA GLU A 81 -0.60 26.56 5.23
C GLU A 81 -1.01 25.10 4.98
N PRO A 82 -2.28 24.73 5.24
CA PRO A 82 -2.73 23.36 5.03
C PRO A 82 -2.62 23.02 3.54
N LYS A 83 -1.66 22.16 3.21
CA LYS A 83 -1.64 21.51 1.90
C LYS A 83 -2.76 20.48 1.89
N ASP A 84 -3.74 20.67 1.03
CA ASP A 84 -4.70 19.61 0.73
C ASP A 84 -3.91 18.42 0.16
N TYR A 85 -3.93 17.28 0.85
CA TYR A 85 -3.39 16.04 0.29
C TYR A 85 -4.54 15.23 -0.30
N VAL A 86 -4.44 15.00 -1.59
CA VAL A 86 -5.43 14.23 -2.33
C VAL A 86 -4.93 12.80 -2.50
N TYR A 87 -5.77 11.85 -2.11
CA TYR A 87 -5.55 10.43 -2.27
C TYR A 87 -6.52 9.89 -3.32
N ILE A 88 -6.00 9.07 -4.22
CA ILE A 88 -6.77 8.30 -5.19
C ILE A 88 -7.27 7.05 -4.46
N GLN A 89 -8.58 6.86 -4.44
CA GLN A 89 -9.20 5.68 -3.86
C GLN A 89 -9.29 4.60 -4.92
N MET A 90 -8.74 3.44 -4.60
CA MET A 90 -8.63 2.32 -5.53
C MET A 90 -9.24 1.07 -4.91
N LYS A 91 -9.89 0.25 -5.73
CA LYS A 91 -10.53 -0.99 -5.31
C LYS A 91 -10.22 -2.14 -6.25
N LEU A 92 -10.22 -3.35 -5.70
CA LEU A 92 -10.16 -4.59 -6.44
C LEU A 92 -11.43 -5.38 -6.13
N ASN A 93 -12.27 -5.60 -7.14
CA ASN A 93 -13.46 -6.42 -6.97
C ASN A 93 -13.08 -7.90 -7.06
N ILE A 94 -13.34 -8.66 -6.00
CA ILE A 94 -12.92 -10.05 -5.88
C ILE A 94 -13.74 -10.97 -6.78
N GLU A 95 -15.03 -10.63 -6.97
CA GLU A 95 -15.94 -11.43 -7.78
C GLU A 95 -15.54 -11.44 -9.26
N ASN A 96 -14.87 -10.38 -9.71
CA ASN A 96 -14.54 -10.15 -11.11
C ASN A 96 -13.05 -10.38 -11.43
N LEU A 97 -12.31 -11.08 -10.56
CA LEU A 97 -10.90 -11.34 -10.81
C LEU A 97 -10.68 -12.27 -12.01
N PRO A 98 -9.84 -11.89 -12.98
CA PRO A 98 -9.45 -12.77 -14.07
C PRO A 98 -8.80 -14.06 -13.54
N LYS A 99 -9.06 -15.20 -14.20
CA LYS A 99 -8.44 -16.48 -13.81
C LYS A 99 -6.92 -16.45 -14.00
N GLU A 100 -6.48 -15.69 -14.99
CA GLU A 100 -5.09 -15.41 -15.30
C GLU A 100 -4.41 -14.72 -14.12
N PHE A 101 -5.07 -13.76 -13.47
CA PHE A 101 -4.55 -13.10 -12.28
C PHE A 101 -4.40 -14.08 -11.11
N LEU A 102 -5.35 -14.99 -10.89
CA LEU A 102 -5.21 -16.03 -9.86
C LEU A 102 -4.03 -16.96 -10.14
N LYS A 103 -3.78 -17.27 -11.41
CA LYS A 103 -2.62 -18.06 -11.84
C LYS A 103 -1.32 -17.28 -11.64
N GLU A 104 -1.28 -16.01 -12.00
CA GLU A 104 -0.15 -15.11 -11.72
C GLU A 104 0.14 -15.06 -10.22
N LEU A 105 -0.86 -14.91 -9.37
CA LEU A 105 -0.69 -14.90 -7.91
C LEU A 105 -0.04 -16.18 -7.38
N ASP A 106 -0.45 -17.33 -7.92
CA ASP A 106 0.16 -18.62 -7.55
C ASP A 106 1.57 -18.80 -8.14
N GLU A 107 1.86 -18.25 -9.33
CA GLU A 107 3.17 -18.30 -9.99
C GLU A 107 4.19 -17.32 -9.38
N PHE A 108 3.74 -16.13 -8.95
CA PHE A 108 4.54 -15.15 -8.22
C PHE A 108 4.98 -15.62 -6.83
N ARG A 109 4.56 -16.81 -6.39
CA ARG A 109 5.12 -17.50 -5.21
C ARG A 109 6.62 -17.85 -5.35
N VAL A 110 7.26 -17.54 -6.47
CA VAL A 110 8.71 -17.65 -6.65
C VAL A 110 9.43 -16.31 -6.39
N SER A 111 10.11 -16.18 -5.23
CA SER A 111 11.55 -15.86 -5.17
C SER A 111 12.04 -15.47 -3.75
N GLY A 112 12.19 -16.46 -2.87
CA GLY A 112 13.01 -16.31 -1.66
C GLY A 112 12.55 -15.24 -0.65
N ILE A 113 11.31 -14.75 -0.78
CA ILE A 113 10.67 -13.85 0.17
C ILE A 113 9.71 -14.68 1.04
N SER A 114 9.97 -14.73 2.34
CA SER A 114 9.06 -15.30 3.34
C SER A 114 8.16 -14.22 3.89
N ILE A 115 6.89 -14.55 4.14
CA ILE A 115 5.94 -13.67 4.82
C ILE A 115 5.66 -14.23 6.21
N ARG A 116 5.61 -13.35 7.21
CA ARG A 116 5.16 -13.69 8.57
C ARG A 116 4.26 -12.58 9.11
N GLU A 117 3.32 -12.96 9.99
CA GLU A 117 2.60 -12.00 10.81
C GLU A 117 3.57 -11.32 11.79
N CYS A 118 3.28 -10.07 12.13
CA CYS A 118 4.06 -9.26 13.04
C CYS A 118 3.39 -9.30 14.43
N ASP A 119 4.10 -9.80 15.43
CA ASP A 119 3.69 -9.84 16.83
C ASP A 119 4.43 -8.79 17.69
N GLU A 120 4.29 -8.81 19.00
CA GLU A 120 4.93 -7.81 19.86
C GLU A 120 6.46 -7.78 19.70
N ASP A 121 7.10 -8.93 19.48
CA ASP A 121 8.54 -9.06 19.32
C ASP A 121 9.04 -8.46 18.00
N CYS A 122 8.18 -8.37 16.99
CA CYS A 122 8.50 -7.76 15.70
C CYS A 122 8.46 -6.23 15.72
N LEU A 123 7.89 -5.61 16.76
CA LEU A 123 7.51 -4.20 16.76
C LEU A 123 8.68 -3.24 16.46
N PRO A 124 9.90 -3.42 17.02
CA PRO A 124 11.05 -2.57 16.68
C PRO A 124 11.44 -2.67 15.20
N ILE A 125 11.30 -3.86 14.60
CA ILE A 125 11.59 -4.11 13.18
C ILE A 125 10.57 -3.38 12.32
N PHE A 126 9.28 -3.51 12.66
CA PHE A 126 8.19 -2.86 11.93
C PHE A 126 8.32 -1.33 11.96
N VAL A 127 8.52 -0.72 13.13
CA VAL A 127 8.75 0.73 13.26
C VAL A 127 9.92 1.18 12.38
N LYS A 128 11.03 0.45 12.41
CA LYS A 128 12.20 0.75 11.59
C LYS A 128 11.89 0.69 10.10
N LEU A 129 11.18 -0.35 9.65
CA LEU A 129 10.80 -0.49 8.24
C LEU A 129 9.83 0.61 7.80
N TYR A 130 8.82 0.91 8.60
CA TYR A 130 7.85 1.96 8.36
C TYR A 130 8.54 3.31 8.16
N ASN A 131 9.29 3.75 9.18
CA ASN A 131 9.94 5.05 9.17
C ASN A 131 10.92 5.17 7.99
N ARG A 132 11.70 4.12 7.68
CA ARG A 132 12.63 4.14 6.53
C ARG A 132 11.92 4.16 5.18
N SER A 133 10.81 3.43 5.05
CA SER A 133 10.08 3.33 3.78
C SER A 133 9.41 4.65 3.42
N PHE A 134 8.75 5.29 4.40
CA PHE A 134 7.99 6.51 4.17
C PHE A 134 8.85 7.79 4.21
N MET A 135 9.90 7.84 5.02
CA MET A 135 10.82 9.00 5.05
C MET A 135 11.49 9.27 3.70
N LEU A 136 11.71 8.22 2.89
CA LEU A 136 12.33 8.31 1.57
C LEU A 136 11.30 8.19 0.43
N GLY A 137 10.00 8.11 0.76
CA GLY A 137 8.90 8.03 -0.18
C GLY A 137 8.39 9.41 -0.61
N SER A 138 7.44 9.42 -1.53
CA SER A 138 6.72 10.64 -1.95
C SER A 138 5.46 10.89 -1.12
N ASP A 139 5.07 9.93 -0.26
CA ASP A 139 3.92 10.07 0.62
C ASP A 139 4.16 11.11 1.70
N PRO A 140 3.08 11.74 2.21
CA PRO A 140 3.14 12.50 3.44
C PRO A 140 3.58 11.57 4.57
N TYR A 141 4.64 11.95 5.27
CA TYR A 141 5.26 11.10 6.28
C TYR A 141 5.15 11.74 7.66
N SER A 142 4.67 10.96 8.62
CA SER A 142 4.77 11.22 10.05
C SER A 142 5.54 10.05 10.70
N PRO A 143 6.64 10.31 11.42
CA PRO A 143 7.35 9.27 12.14
C PRO A 143 6.43 8.54 13.13
N ALA A 144 6.55 7.21 13.17
CA ALA A 144 5.84 6.37 14.12
C ALA A 144 6.78 5.87 15.22
N THR A 145 6.26 5.72 16.44
CA THR A 145 6.94 5.07 17.57
C THR A 145 6.41 3.66 17.81
N GLU A 146 7.14 2.90 18.63
CA GLU A 146 6.71 1.56 19.06
C GLU A 146 5.40 1.64 19.83
N GLU A 147 5.21 2.63 20.71
CA GLU A 147 3.98 2.79 21.49
C GLU A 147 2.75 2.98 20.59
N GLN A 148 2.89 3.76 19.51
CA GLN A 148 1.81 3.99 18.55
C GLN A 148 1.44 2.69 17.81
N PHE A 149 2.43 1.94 17.32
CA PHE A 149 2.18 0.69 16.61
C PHE A 149 1.81 -0.49 17.50
N ARG A 150 2.15 -0.44 18.78
CA ARG A 150 1.65 -1.40 19.77
C ARG A 150 0.13 -1.36 19.88
N VAL A 151 -0.49 -0.19 19.70
CA VAL A 151 -1.95 -0.07 19.68
C VAL A 151 -2.53 -0.78 18.44
N ILE A 152 -1.84 -0.67 17.30
CA ILE A 152 -2.25 -1.33 16.04
C ILE A 152 -2.19 -2.84 16.15
N LEU A 153 -1.09 -3.38 16.67
CA LEU A 153 -0.91 -4.83 16.80
C LEU A 153 -1.90 -5.48 17.77
N LYS A 154 -2.56 -4.70 18.63
CA LYS A 154 -3.60 -5.17 19.54
C LYS A 154 -5.01 -5.08 18.96
N ASP A 155 -5.20 -4.43 17.82
CA ASP A 155 -6.50 -4.38 17.14
C ASP A 155 -6.75 -5.73 16.44
N GLU A 156 -7.82 -6.42 16.82
CA GLU A 156 -8.18 -7.74 16.29
C GLU A 156 -8.49 -7.73 14.78
N THR A 157 -8.79 -6.55 14.23
CA THR A 157 -9.12 -6.36 12.81
C THR A 157 -7.95 -5.83 11.99
N THR A 158 -6.81 -5.54 12.62
CA THR A 158 -5.61 -5.08 11.92
C THR A 158 -4.52 -6.13 12.02
N VAL A 159 -3.89 -6.40 10.88
CA VAL A 159 -2.78 -7.35 10.79
C VAL A 159 -1.62 -6.66 10.10
N VAL A 160 -0.42 -6.88 10.61
CA VAL A 160 0.82 -6.43 9.97
C VAL A 160 1.55 -7.67 9.47
N LEU A 161 1.90 -7.68 8.18
CA LEU A 161 2.71 -8.72 7.57
C LEU A 161 4.10 -8.16 7.26
N ILE A 162 5.14 -8.92 7.61
CA ILE A 162 6.54 -8.61 7.29
C ILE A 162 7.03 -9.56 6.21
N GLY A 163 7.65 -8.97 5.18
CA GLY A 163 8.38 -9.71 4.16
C GLY A 163 9.86 -9.78 4.48
N SER A 164 10.44 -10.97 4.43
CA SER A 164 11.87 -11.19 4.66
C SER A 164 12.52 -11.88 3.46
N LYS A 165 13.71 -11.45 3.05
CA LYS A 165 14.47 -12.04 1.94
C LYS A 165 15.90 -12.30 2.39
N SER A 166 16.38 -13.52 2.20
CA SER A 166 17.74 -13.95 2.63
C SER A 166 18.04 -13.68 4.12
N GLY A 167 17.03 -13.80 4.98
CA GLY A 167 17.15 -13.58 6.43
C GLY A 167 17.10 -12.11 6.87
N GLU A 168 16.93 -11.16 5.96
CA GLU A 168 16.67 -9.75 6.29
C GLU A 168 15.19 -9.42 6.15
N ASP A 169 14.63 -8.62 7.05
CA ASP A 169 13.30 -8.03 6.86
C ASP A 169 13.39 -6.84 5.89
N VAL A 170 12.59 -6.88 4.82
CA VAL A 170 12.76 -6.01 3.64
C VAL A 170 11.55 -5.14 3.33
N GLY A 171 10.41 -5.40 3.97
CA GLY A 171 9.20 -4.61 3.78
C GLY A 171 8.06 -5.10 4.65
N PHE A 172 6.96 -4.35 4.62
CA PHE A 172 5.77 -4.64 5.40
C PHE A 172 4.51 -4.24 4.63
N ILE A 173 3.39 -4.84 5.01
CA ILE A 173 2.06 -4.38 4.65
C ILE A 173 1.16 -4.42 5.88
N ILE A 174 0.36 -3.39 6.06
CA ILE A 174 -0.63 -3.23 7.12
C ILE A 174 -1.99 -3.38 6.45
N ILE A 175 -2.78 -4.31 6.97
CA ILE A 175 -4.10 -4.61 6.45
C ILE A 175 -5.15 -4.49 7.54
N ASP A 176 -6.25 -3.82 7.22
CA ASP A 176 -7.43 -3.72 8.07
C ASP A 176 -8.57 -4.54 7.45
N ILE A 177 -9.45 -5.07 8.30
CA ILE A 177 -10.68 -5.74 7.89
C ILE A 177 -11.85 -4.94 8.43
N PHE A 178 -12.84 -4.65 7.59
CA PHE A 178 -14.08 -4.03 8.04
C PHE A 178 -15.29 -4.66 7.36
N SER A 179 -16.37 -4.82 8.11
CA SER A 179 -17.67 -5.20 7.57
C SER A 179 -18.50 -3.92 7.39
N GLU A 180 -19.04 -3.71 6.19
CA GLU A 180 -19.75 -2.46 5.85
C GLU A 180 -20.99 -2.25 6.72
N ASN A 181 -21.67 -3.34 7.11
CA ASN A 181 -22.82 -3.34 8.01
C ASN A 181 -22.83 -4.64 8.82
N GLU A 182 -23.49 -4.67 9.99
CA GLU A 182 -23.69 -5.91 10.79
C GLU A 182 -24.44 -7.01 10.02
N SER A 183 -25.18 -6.65 8.97
CA SER A 183 -25.94 -7.56 8.13
C SER A 183 -25.19 -8.06 6.89
N ASP A 184 -24.02 -7.51 6.57
CA ASP A 184 -23.21 -7.98 5.43
C ASP A 184 -22.34 -9.15 5.88
N GLU A 185 -22.56 -10.33 5.30
CA GLU A 185 -21.77 -11.54 5.58
C GLU A 185 -20.37 -11.50 4.93
N ARG A 186 -20.04 -10.42 4.22
CA ARG A 186 -18.80 -10.29 3.46
C ARG A 186 -18.01 -9.06 3.87
N ASP A 187 -16.76 -9.30 4.19
CA ASP A 187 -15.85 -8.26 4.64
C ASP A 187 -15.24 -7.51 3.46
N ILE A 188 -14.75 -6.30 3.76
CA ILE A 188 -13.91 -5.52 2.88
C ILE A 188 -12.52 -5.47 3.50
N GLY A 189 -11.53 -5.91 2.73
CA GLY A 189 -10.13 -5.81 3.12
C GLY A 189 -9.57 -4.45 2.72
N VAL A 190 -8.77 -3.84 3.57
CA VAL A 190 -8.14 -2.55 3.29
C VAL A 190 -6.64 -2.69 3.42
N ILE A 191 -5.89 -2.28 2.39
CA ILE A 191 -4.45 -2.07 2.51
C ILE A 191 -4.23 -0.67 3.06
N ALA A 192 -3.93 -0.59 4.36
CA ALA A 192 -3.83 0.66 5.08
C ALA A 192 -2.42 1.28 5.01
N GLY A 193 -1.39 0.45 4.76
CA GLY A 193 -0.04 0.92 4.50
C GLY A 193 0.83 -0.16 3.87
N LEU A 194 1.68 0.20 2.91
CA LEU A 194 2.61 -0.71 2.27
C LEU A 194 3.96 -0.02 2.10
N GLY A 195 5.01 -0.66 2.57
CA GLY A 195 6.36 -0.11 2.53
C GLY A 195 7.41 -1.16 2.21
N THR A 196 8.45 -0.75 1.51
CA THR A 196 9.64 -1.56 1.22
C THR A 196 10.86 -0.76 1.62
N ASP A 197 11.80 -1.40 2.34
CA ASP A 197 13.07 -0.76 2.66
C ASP A 197 13.73 -0.28 1.35
N PRO A 198 14.16 1.00 1.26
CA PRO A 198 14.64 1.59 0.02
C PRO A 198 15.76 0.79 -0.68
N ARG A 199 16.56 0.02 0.06
CA ARG A 199 17.61 -0.86 -0.50
C ARG A 199 17.05 -2.02 -1.33
N TRP A 200 15.80 -2.38 -1.10
CA TRP A 200 15.11 -3.53 -1.67
C TRP A 200 14.00 -3.16 -2.67
N GLN A 201 13.81 -1.86 -2.94
CA GLN A 201 12.88 -1.38 -3.96
C GLN A 201 13.27 -1.87 -5.36
N ARG A 202 12.28 -1.92 -6.27
CA ARG A 202 12.42 -2.43 -7.65
C ARG A 202 12.86 -3.90 -7.76
N GLN A 203 12.73 -4.68 -6.68
CA GLN A 203 12.98 -6.13 -6.69
C GLN A 203 11.68 -6.96 -6.51
N GLY A 204 10.52 -6.39 -6.84
CA GLY A 204 9.23 -7.07 -6.71
C GLY A 204 8.68 -7.20 -5.29
N ILE A 205 9.36 -6.70 -4.25
CA ILE A 205 8.93 -6.84 -2.84
C ILE A 205 7.53 -6.27 -2.61
N GLY A 206 7.27 -5.03 -3.06
CA GLY A 206 5.95 -4.40 -2.89
C GLY A 206 4.82 -5.18 -3.58
N ARG A 207 5.08 -5.70 -4.79
CA ARG A 207 4.12 -6.55 -5.51
C ARG A 207 3.85 -7.82 -4.71
N TYR A 208 4.90 -8.49 -4.24
CA TYR A 208 4.77 -9.71 -3.44
C TYR A 208 4.03 -9.48 -2.12
N LEU A 209 4.26 -8.35 -1.43
CA LEU A 209 3.50 -7.97 -0.24
C LEU A 209 2.01 -7.74 -0.55
N GLY A 210 1.69 -7.07 -1.66
CA GLY A 210 0.31 -6.93 -2.12
C GLY A 210 -0.36 -8.28 -2.40
N ILE A 211 0.33 -9.19 -3.08
CA ILE A 211 -0.12 -10.56 -3.32
C ILE A 211 -0.30 -11.34 -2.01
N ALA A 212 0.62 -11.16 -1.05
CA ALA A 212 0.53 -11.80 0.26
C ALA A 212 -0.67 -11.30 1.06
N SER A 213 -1.00 -10.02 0.97
CA SER A 213 -2.23 -9.49 1.59
C SER A 213 -3.47 -10.14 1.01
N TRP A 214 -3.53 -10.29 -0.30
CA TRP A 214 -4.61 -11.01 -0.99
C TRP A 214 -4.74 -12.46 -0.50
N ASP A 215 -3.62 -13.19 -0.43
CA ASP A 215 -3.59 -14.58 0.02
C ASP A 215 -4.00 -14.70 1.50
N TYR A 216 -3.63 -13.72 2.33
CA TYR A 216 -4.06 -13.64 3.73
C TYR A 216 -5.59 -13.51 3.82
N PHE A 217 -6.13 -12.53 3.10
CA PHE A 217 -7.56 -12.25 3.11
C PHE A 217 -8.40 -13.43 2.64
N ARG A 218 -8.10 -14.00 1.48
CA ARG A 218 -8.88 -15.12 0.92
C ARG A 218 -8.87 -16.38 1.77
N LYS A 219 -7.84 -16.57 2.61
CA LYS A 219 -7.70 -17.74 3.49
C LYS A 219 -8.48 -17.60 4.78
N LYS A 220 -8.63 -16.36 5.28
CA LYS A 220 -9.21 -16.10 6.61
C LYS A 220 -10.62 -15.48 6.53
N PHE A 221 -10.98 -14.82 5.44
CA PHE A 221 -12.20 -14.02 5.33
C PHE A 221 -12.94 -14.28 4.02
N ASN A 222 -14.25 -14.05 4.04
CA ASN A 222 -15.09 -14.06 2.85
C ASN A 222 -15.19 -12.63 2.29
N LEU A 223 -14.20 -12.23 1.50
CA LEU A 223 -14.13 -10.85 1.00
C LEU A 223 -15.04 -10.57 -0.18
N LYS A 224 -15.65 -9.39 -0.18
CA LYS A 224 -16.32 -8.78 -1.34
C LYS A 224 -15.32 -8.02 -2.22
N GLU A 225 -14.47 -7.21 -1.61
CA GLU A 225 -13.50 -6.36 -2.32
C GLU A 225 -12.30 -6.01 -1.44
N LEU A 226 -11.20 -5.60 -2.10
CA LEU A 226 -10.10 -4.90 -1.45
C LEU A 226 -10.14 -3.41 -1.78
N ARG A 227 -9.74 -2.57 -0.84
CA ARG A 227 -9.60 -1.12 -1.01
C ARG A 227 -8.23 -0.64 -0.57
N CYS A 228 -7.78 0.46 -1.16
CA CYS A 228 -6.63 1.22 -0.67
C CYS A 228 -6.70 2.68 -1.10
N GLU A 229 -5.89 3.50 -0.48
CA GLU A 229 -5.67 4.89 -0.85
C GLU A 229 -4.21 5.10 -1.24
N VAL A 230 -4.00 5.76 -2.38
CA VAL A 230 -2.68 6.11 -2.88
C VAL A 230 -2.56 7.61 -2.98
N TYR A 231 -1.50 8.19 -2.43
CA TYR A 231 -1.28 9.63 -2.56
C TYR A 231 -1.09 10.01 -4.04
N GLU A 232 -1.81 11.03 -4.54
CA GLU A 232 -1.85 11.32 -5.98
C GLU A 232 -0.47 11.65 -6.59
N LYS A 233 0.47 12.13 -5.75
CA LYS A 233 1.84 12.47 -6.19
C LYS A 233 2.82 11.31 -6.04
N ASN A 234 2.37 10.15 -5.56
CA ASN A 234 3.17 8.94 -5.46
C ASN A 234 2.91 8.01 -6.65
N LEU A 235 3.44 8.41 -7.81
CA LEU A 235 3.33 7.64 -9.05
C LEU A 235 3.87 6.19 -8.94
N PRO A 236 4.99 5.92 -8.24
CA PRO A 236 5.45 4.55 -8.02
C PRO A 236 4.42 3.65 -7.32
N SER A 237 3.80 4.13 -6.24
CA SER A 237 2.76 3.38 -5.54
C SER A 237 1.51 3.22 -6.39
N TYR A 238 1.11 4.26 -7.13
CA TYR A 238 -0.03 4.19 -8.04
C TYR A 238 0.16 3.10 -9.10
N ASN A 239 1.31 3.08 -9.77
CA ASN A 239 1.63 2.06 -10.77
C ASN A 239 1.69 0.65 -10.18
N LEU A 240 2.23 0.51 -8.96
CA LEU A 240 2.23 -0.76 -8.24
C LEU A 240 0.81 -1.26 -8.01
N ILE A 241 -0.07 -0.42 -7.48
CA ILE A 241 -1.46 -0.79 -7.18
C ILE A 241 -2.24 -1.08 -8.48
N LYS A 242 -2.05 -0.29 -9.54
CA LYS A 242 -2.60 -0.59 -10.88
C LYS A 242 -2.14 -1.94 -11.43
N SER A 243 -0.86 -2.31 -11.23
CA SER A 243 -0.33 -3.61 -11.66
C SER A 243 -0.91 -4.80 -10.91
N LEU A 244 -1.57 -4.55 -9.76
CA LEU A 244 -2.34 -5.54 -9.00
C LEU A 244 -3.83 -5.53 -9.40
N HIS A 245 -4.18 -4.97 -10.56
CA HIS A 245 -5.53 -4.87 -11.11
C HIS A 245 -6.52 -4.02 -10.31
N PHE A 246 -6.04 -3.17 -9.39
CA PHE A 246 -6.92 -2.22 -8.74
C PHE A 246 -7.40 -1.15 -9.74
N GLU A 247 -8.66 -0.75 -9.58
CA GLU A 247 -9.33 0.27 -10.37
C GLU A 247 -9.61 1.50 -9.50
N GLU A 248 -9.50 2.68 -10.10
CA GLU A 248 -9.90 3.91 -9.43
C GLU A 248 -11.42 3.97 -9.29
N TYR A 249 -11.90 4.43 -8.14
CA TYR A 249 -13.34 4.66 -7.94
C TYR A 249 -13.66 5.99 -7.29
N GLY A 250 -12.64 6.72 -6.80
CA GLY A 250 -12.86 7.97 -6.10
C GLY A 250 -11.57 8.72 -5.80
N LYS A 251 -11.73 9.90 -5.20
CA LYS A 251 -10.64 10.69 -4.63
C LYS A 251 -11.09 11.23 -3.29
N LYS A 252 -10.16 11.26 -2.33
CA LYS A 252 -10.40 11.82 -1.01
C LYS A 252 -9.33 12.84 -0.66
N SER A 253 -9.77 14.05 -0.33
CA SER A 253 -8.90 15.12 0.11
C SER A 253 -8.87 15.17 1.63
N TYR A 254 -7.67 15.26 2.17
CA TYR A 254 -7.47 15.43 3.61
C TYR A 254 -6.85 16.79 3.85
N LYS A 255 -7.47 17.52 4.78
CA LYS A 255 -6.90 18.72 5.39
C LYS A 255 -6.15 18.25 6.63
N PHE A 256 -4.86 18.57 6.67
CA PHE A 256 -4.02 18.38 7.85
C PHE A 256 -3.74 19.74 8.46
#